data_AF-A0A941SXJ6-F1
#
_entry.id   AF-A0A941SXJ6-F1
#
_cell.length_a   1.000
_cell.length_b   1.000
_cell.length_c   1.000
_cell.angle_alpha   90.00
_cell.angle_beta   90.00
_cell.angle_gamma   90.00
#
_symmetry.space_group_name_H-M   'P 1'
#
loop_
_entity.id
_entity.type
_entity.pdbx_description
1 polymer ?
#
loop_
_entity_poly.entity_id
_entity_poly.type
_entity_poly.pdbx_seq_one_letter_code
_entity_poly.pdbx_strand_id
1 'polypeptide(L)'
;MRVNARFEGDAEQQLMYLAQATGLGVSEVLRTSVQHYYDQLRAQRGGLSHFAAFVGQGRSGRSDVAGRYKDRLAEAWADKHQGQAPAVHEPSAPWPAPRAPKGRA
;
A
#
# COMPACT_ATOMS: atom_id res chain seq x y z
N MET A 1 -29.90 -21.86 -3.50
CA MET A 1 -29.70 -23.27 -3.10
C MET A 1 -30.16 -23.44 -1.66
N ARG A 2 -30.88 -24.53 -1.31
CA ARG A 2 -31.22 -24.85 0.08
C ARG A 2 -30.29 -25.96 0.56
N VAL A 3 -29.74 -25.83 1.75
CA VAL A 3 -28.79 -26.80 2.34
C VAL A 3 -29.33 -27.21 3.70
N ASN A 4 -29.51 -28.52 3.90
CA ASN A 4 -29.80 -29.10 5.21
C ASN A 4 -28.51 -29.72 5.73
N ALA A 5 -27.87 -29.07 6.70
CA ALA A 5 -26.66 -29.57 7.36
C ALA A 5 -26.94 -29.76 8.85
N ARG A 6 -26.39 -30.82 9.44
CA ARG A 6 -26.39 -31.02 10.88
C ARG A 6 -24.99 -30.71 11.39
N PHE A 7 -24.93 -29.90 12.44
CA PHE A 7 -23.70 -29.57 13.15
C PHE A 7 -23.78 -30.25 14.51
N GLU A 8 -22.73 -30.98 14.88
CA GLU A 8 -22.65 -31.72 16.14
C GLU A 8 -21.29 -31.43 16.78
N GLY A 9 -21.25 -31.49 18.13
CA GLY A 9 -20.02 -31.30 18.91
C GLY A 9 -19.42 -29.90 18.77
N ASP A 10 -18.13 -29.84 18.44
CA ASP A 10 -17.36 -28.59 18.41
C ASP A 10 -17.92 -27.56 17.42
N ALA A 11 -18.48 -28.01 16.29
CA ALA A 11 -19.02 -27.10 15.28
C ALA A 11 -20.28 -26.36 15.78
N GLU A 12 -21.09 -27.00 16.61
CA GLU A 12 -22.24 -26.38 17.27
C GLU A 12 -21.77 -25.31 18.27
N GLN A 13 -20.77 -25.62 19.09
CA GLN A 13 -20.20 -24.69 20.06
C GLN A 13 -19.58 -23.46 19.37
N GLN A 14 -18.86 -23.66 18.27
CA GLN A 14 -18.30 -22.57 17.46
C GLN A 14 -19.40 -21.68 16.87
N LEU A 15 -20.48 -22.27 16.35
CA LEU A 15 -21.63 -21.52 15.84
C LEU A 15 -22.32 -20.69 16.93
N MET A 16 -22.52 -21.27 18.11
CA MET A 16 -23.10 -20.57 19.26
C MET A 16 -22.21 -19.43 19.73
N TYR A 17 -20.90 -19.66 19.81
CA TYR A 17 -19.93 -18.62 20.15
C TYR A 17 -19.98 -17.47 19.14
N LEU A 18 -19.96 -17.76 17.84
CA LEU A 18 -20.01 -16.73 16.80
C LEU A 18 -21.33 -15.94 16.85
N ALA A 19 -22.47 -16.60 17.08
CA ALA A 19 -23.76 -15.93 17.24
C ALA A 19 -23.77 -15.01 18.47
N GLN A 20 -23.25 -15.46 19.61
CA GLN A 20 -23.16 -14.66 20.83
C GLN A 20 -22.21 -13.46 20.68
N ALA A 21 -21.02 -13.67 20.10
CA ALA A 21 -20.01 -12.63 19.95
C ALA A 21 -20.41 -11.55 18.94
N THR A 22 -21.17 -11.91 17.91
CA THR A 22 -21.60 -10.97 16.87
C THR A 22 -22.99 -10.38 17.13
N GLY A 23 -23.78 -10.98 18.02
CA GLY A 23 -25.19 -10.64 18.22
C GLY A 23 -26.09 -11.00 17.03
N LEU A 24 -25.57 -11.74 16.05
CA LEU A 24 -26.31 -12.14 14.85
C LEU A 24 -27.07 -13.46 15.07
N GLY A 25 -28.18 -13.62 14.35
CA GLY A 25 -28.87 -14.89 14.27
C GLY A 25 -28.03 -15.96 13.56
N VAL A 26 -28.22 -17.23 13.92
CA VAL A 26 -27.47 -18.39 13.39
C VAL A 26 -27.45 -18.42 11.86
N SER A 27 -28.58 -18.13 11.21
CA SER A 27 -28.70 -18.09 9.75
C SER A 27 -27.83 -17.01 9.11
N GLU A 28 -27.70 -15.85 9.77
CA GLU A 28 -26.86 -14.76 9.27
C GLU A 28 -25.39 -15.08 9.47
N VAL A 29 -25.02 -15.62 10.64
CA VAL A 29 -23.67 -16.12 10.91
C VAL A 29 -23.23 -17.14 9.86
N LEU A 30 -24.12 -18.08 9.51
CA LEU A 30 -23.84 -19.08 8.47
C LEU A 30 -23.65 -18.44 7.10
N ARG A 31 -24.51 -17.48 6.73
CA ARG A 31 -24.37 -16.74 5.47
C ARG A 31 -23.03 -16.01 5.40
N THR A 32 -22.68 -15.28 6.45
CA THR A 32 -21.42 -14.53 6.53
C THR A 32 -20.23 -15.47 6.50
N SER A 33 -20.27 -16.58 7.23
CA SER A 33 -19.19 -17.58 7.26
C SER A 33 -18.94 -18.20 5.90
N VAL A 34 -20.00 -18.58 5.17
CA VAL A 34 -19.89 -19.13 3.81
C VAL A 34 -19.32 -18.09 2.84
N GLN A 35 -19.78 -16.83 2.92
CA GLN A 35 -19.25 -15.75 2.11
C GLN A 35 -17.76 -15.53 2.40
N HIS A 36 -17.37 -15.53 3.67
CA HIS A 36 -15.98 -15.35 4.09
C HIS A 36 -15.09 -16.47 3.56
N TYR A 37 -15.55 -17.72 3.63
CA TYR A 37 -14.84 -18.86 3.09
C TYR A 37 -14.74 -18.81 1.56
N TYR A 38 -15.81 -18.41 0.87
CA TYR A 38 -15.79 -18.21 -0.57
C TYR A 38 -14.77 -17.14 -0.98
N ASP A 39 -14.76 -15.99 -0.30
CA ASP A 39 -13.85 -14.89 -0.61
C ASP A 39 -12.40 -15.28 -0.35
N GLN A 40 -12.12 -16.02 0.74
CA GLN A 40 -10.80 -16.59 1.00
C GLN A 40 -10.35 -17.54 -0.11
N LEU A 41 -11.21 -18.48 -0.52
CA LEU A 41 -10.87 -19.46 -1.55
C LEU A 41 -10.75 -18.79 -2.93
N ARG A 42 -11.58 -17.79 -3.22
CA ARG A 42 -11.52 -16.99 -4.44
C ARG A 42 -10.25 -16.15 -4.48
N ALA A 43 -9.83 -15.54 -3.38
CA ALA A 43 -8.57 -14.81 -3.31
C ALA A 43 -7.37 -15.75 -3.50
N GLN A 44 -7.40 -16.95 -2.92
CA GLN A 44 -6.36 -17.97 -3.11
C GLN A 44 -6.26 -18.45 -4.56
N ARG A 45 -7.40 -18.60 -5.26
CA ARG A 45 -7.45 -19.10 -6.65
C ARG A 45 -7.31 -18.01 -7.70
N GLY A 46 -7.73 -16.78 -7.39
CA GLY A 46 -7.67 -15.61 -8.26
C GLY A 46 -6.38 -14.80 -8.14
N GLY A 47 -5.50 -15.19 -7.23
CA GLY A 47 -4.15 -14.66 -7.16
C GLY A 47 -3.38 -15.08 -8.41
N LEU A 48 -3.06 -14.09 -9.25
CA LEU A 48 -1.99 -14.19 -10.23
C LEU A 48 -0.72 -14.52 -9.44
N SER A 49 -0.41 -15.81 -9.30
CA SER A 49 0.67 -16.31 -8.43
C SER A 49 2.03 -15.70 -8.76
N HIS A 50 2.21 -15.28 -10.02
CA HIS A 50 3.36 -14.52 -10.48
C HIS A 50 3.43 -13.09 -9.91
N PHE A 51 2.29 -12.47 -9.58
CA PHE A 51 2.22 -11.17 -8.91
C PHE A 51 2.32 -11.25 -7.39
N ALA A 52 2.26 -12.44 -6.79
CA ALA A 52 2.49 -12.59 -5.34
C ALA A 52 3.89 -12.10 -4.92
N ALA A 53 4.90 -12.24 -5.79
CA ALA A 53 6.24 -11.69 -5.60
C ALA A 53 6.28 -10.14 -5.63
N PHE A 54 5.26 -9.51 -6.20
CA PHE A 54 5.10 -8.05 -6.31
C PHE A 54 4.15 -7.46 -5.27
N VAL A 55 3.47 -8.30 -4.47
CA VAL A 55 2.70 -7.82 -3.32
C VAL A 55 3.69 -7.34 -2.27
N GLY A 56 3.79 -6.02 -2.15
CA GLY A 56 4.59 -5.35 -1.13
C GLY A 56 4.25 -5.91 0.25
N GLN A 57 5.28 -6.33 0.96
CA GLN A 57 5.22 -6.96 2.28
C GLN A 57 4.91 -5.88 3.35
N GLY A 58 3.72 -5.29 3.29
CA GLY A 58 3.32 -4.08 4.04
C GLY A 58 3.27 -4.24 5.56
N ARG A 59 3.31 -5.48 6.07
CA ARG A 59 3.46 -5.80 7.51
C ARG A 59 4.65 -6.71 7.79
N SER A 60 5.70 -6.66 6.97
CA SER A 60 6.90 -7.50 7.18
C SER A 60 7.77 -7.10 8.38
N GLY A 61 7.37 -6.09 9.16
CA GLY A 61 8.18 -5.53 10.25
C GLY A 61 9.40 -4.73 9.76
N ARG A 62 9.63 -4.66 8.44
CA ARG A 62 10.64 -3.78 7.84
C ARG A 62 10.22 -2.32 8.06
N SER A 63 11.20 -1.46 8.37
CA SER A 63 10.95 -0.04 8.59
C SER A 63 10.20 0.55 7.40
N ASP A 64 9.09 1.24 7.65
CA ASP A 64 8.33 1.93 6.60
C ASP A 64 9.19 3.04 5.97
N VAL A 65 9.75 2.73 4.81
CA VAL A 65 10.59 3.67 4.05
C VAL A 65 9.72 4.72 3.34
N ALA A 66 8.47 4.38 3.00
CA ALA A 66 7.59 5.30 2.29
C ALA A 66 7.16 6.46 3.22
N GLY A 67 6.77 6.14 4.46
CA GLY A 67 6.39 7.16 5.45
C GLY A 67 7.53 8.10 5.85
N ARG A 68 8.78 7.61 5.85
CA ARG A 68 9.98 8.38 6.26
C ARG A 68 10.89 8.79 5.11
N TYR A 69 10.37 8.76 3.88
CA TYR A 69 11.19 9.01 2.69
C TYR A 69 11.85 10.39 2.72
N LYS A 70 11.10 11.42 3.11
CA LYS A 70 11.61 12.80 3.16
C LYS A 70 12.69 12.98 4.23
N ASP A 71 12.50 12.36 5.40
CA ASP A 71 13.46 12.42 6.49
C ASP A 71 14.78 11.76 6.07
N ARG A 72 14.72 10.56 5.48
CA ARG A 72 15.90 9.87 4.96
C ARG A 72 16.58 10.61 3.81
N LEU A 73 15.80 11.28 2.95
CA LEU A 73 16.35 12.12 1.90
C LEU A 73 17.09 13.32 2.49
N ALA A 74 16.52 13.97 3.50
CA ALA A 74 17.15 15.10 4.19
C ALA A 74 18.42 14.68 4.92
N GLU A 75 18.41 13.55 5.63
CA GLU A 75 19.60 12.95 6.27
C GLU A 75 20.70 12.66 5.24
N ALA A 76 20.38 11.92 4.17
CA ALA A 76 21.36 11.59 3.14
C ALA A 76 21.89 12.82 2.38
N TRP A 77 21.05 13.86 2.23
CA TRP A 77 21.46 15.13 1.64
C TRP A 77 22.39 15.90 2.56
N ALA A 78 22.06 15.97 3.86
CA ALA A 78 22.91 16.58 4.86
C ALA A 78 24.29 15.90 4.88
N ASP A 79 24.33 14.58 4.98
CA ASP A 79 25.56 13.78 4.98
C ASP A 79 26.45 14.03 3.76
N LYS A 80 25.86 14.09 2.56
CA LYS A 80 26.61 14.36 1.32
C LYS A 80 27.27 15.73 1.30
N HIS A 81 26.63 16.71 1.91
CA HIS A 81 27.09 18.10 1.91
C HIS A 81 27.72 18.52 3.24
N GLN A 82 27.99 17.57 4.16
CA GLN A 82 28.75 17.85 5.37
C GLN A 82 30.14 18.36 4.98
N GLY A 83 30.43 19.61 5.36
CA GLY A 83 31.71 20.27 5.08
C GLY A 83 31.84 20.92 3.70
N GLN A 84 30.81 20.87 2.86
CA GLN A 84 30.77 21.67 1.62
C GLN A 84 30.12 23.03 1.89
N ALA A 85 30.83 24.11 1.58
CA ALA A 85 30.23 25.43 1.50
C ALA A 85 29.13 25.41 0.42
N PRO A 86 27.97 26.04 0.67
CA PRO A 86 26.91 26.13 -0.33
C PRO A 86 27.48 26.74 -1.61
N ALA A 87 27.22 26.09 -2.74
CA ALA A 87 27.59 26.64 -4.04
C ALA A 87 26.88 27.99 -4.21
N VAL A 88 27.61 29.08 -4.07
CA VAL A 88 27.10 30.43 -4.35
C VAL A 88 26.97 30.51 -5.87
N HIS A 89 25.73 30.52 -6.36
CA HIS A 89 25.47 30.79 -7.76
C HIS A 89 25.81 32.25 -8.03
N GLU A 90 26.95 32.51 -8.67
CA GLU A 90 27.24 33.84 -9.19
C GLU A 90 26.15 34.22 -10.21
N PRO A 91 25.57 35.43 -10.11
CA PRO A 91 24.58 35.88 -11.08
C PRO A 91 25.16 35.78 -12.49
N SER A 92 24.53 34.97 -13.35
CA SER A 92 24.88 34.93 -14.77
C SER A 92 24.78 36.33 -15.35
N ALA A 93 25.82 36.77 -16.06
CA ALA A 93 25.80 38.03 -16.78
C ALA A 93 24.54 38.11 -17.67
N PRO A 94 23.87 39.27 -17.74
CA PRO A 94 22.70 39.44 -18.59
C PRO A 94 23.06 39.14 -20.05
N TRP A 95 22.17 38.43 -20.72
CA TRP A 95 22.32 38.03 -22.13
C TRP A 95 22.66 39.25 -23.02
N PRO A 96 23.63 39.16 -23.94
CA PRO A 96 23.96 40.28 -24.81
C PRO A 96 22.77 40.66 -25.68
N ALA A 97 22.50 41.97 -25.80
CA ALA A 97 21.40 42.50 -26.59
C ALA A 97 21.46 41.99 -28.05
N PRO A 98 20.30 41.67 -28.67
CA PRO A 98 20.27 41.21 -30.05
C PRO A 98 20.87 42.27 -30.98
N ARG A 99 21.77 41.84 -31.87
CA ARG A 99 22.40 42.70 -32.88
C ARG A 99 21.32 43.35 -33.76
N ALA A 100 21.40 44.68 -33.90
CA ALA A 100 20.51 45.47 -34.74
C ALA A 100 20.47 44.92 -36.19
N PRO A 101 19.29 44.92 -36.85
CA PRO A 101 19.17 44.40 -38.19
C PRO A 101 20.02 45.22 -39.16
N LYS A 102 20.86 44.53 -39.95
CA LYS A 102 21.59 45.15 -41.06
C LYS A 102 20.57 45.69 -42.06
N GLY A 103 20.53 47.02 -42.23
CA GLY A 103 19.75 47.67 -43.27
C GLY A 103 20.12 47.09 -44.64
N ARG A 104 19.10 46.66 -45.40
CA ARG A 104 19.26 46.29 -46.80
C ARG A 104 19.38 47.56 -47.62
N ALA A 105 20.48 47.68 -48.37
CA ALA A 105 20.60 48.58 -49.50
C ALA A 105 19.95 47.95 -50.74
#